data_AF-A0A352BC75-F1
#
_entry.id   AF-A0A352BC75-F1
#
_cell.length_a   1.000
_cell.length_b   1.000
_cell.length_c   1.000
_cell.angle_alpha   90.00
_cell.angle_beta   90.00
_cell.angle_gamma   90.00
#
_symmetry.space_group_name_H-M   'P 1'
#
loop_
_entity.id
_entity.type
_entity.pdbx_description
1 polymer ?
#
loop_
_entity_poly.entity_id
_entity_poly.type
_entity_poly.pdbx_seq_one_letter_code
_entity_poly.pdbx_strand_id
1 'polypeptide(L)'
;MKDKEKEIEVAGKSGLKEKLLPLILTFVVILVDQITKFLVVHYIARSDLAPYYGQNSENYMIPVLGDWIRLIHVRNPAVAFSFGSGLPASWRTVLFSYMPLILIVAVFVIYFRNNEFDRLQRWSICGVLG
;
A
#
# COMPACT_ATOMS: atom_id res chain seq x y z
N MET A 1 -22.41 -21.08 -36.78
CA MET A 1 -22.10 -21.77 -35.50
C MET A 1 -20.73 -21.36 -34.97
N LYS A 2 -19.66 -21.49 -35.77
CA LYS A 2 -18.30 -21.00 -35.43
C LYS A 2 -18.22 -19.52 -35.04
N ASP A 3 -19.03 -18.65 -35.63
CA ASP A 3 -19.02 -17.22 -35.30
C ASP A 3 -19.64 -16.93 -33.93
N LYS A 4 -20.67 -17.68 -33.53
CA LYS A 4 -21.25 -17.59 -32.18
C LYS A 4 -20.30 -18.14 -31.12
N GLU A 5 -19.57 -19.21 -31.43
CA GLU A 5 -18.54 -19.75 -30.53
C GLU A 5 -17.37 -18.77 -30.34
N LYS A 6 -16.95 -18.07 -31.40
CA LYS A 6 -15.97 -16.98 -31.30
C LYS A 6 -16.49 -15.78 -30.52
N GLU A 7 -17.74 -15.36 -30.72
CA GLU A 7 -18.34 -14.28 -29.94
C GLU A 7 -18.42 -14.63 -28.45
N ILE A 8 -18.74 -15.88 -28.11
CA ILE A 8 -18.77 -16.38 -26.72
C ILE A 8 -17.34 -16.46 -26.14
N GLU A 9 -16.34 -16.89 -26.93
CA GLU A 9 -14.94 -16.97 -26.49
C GLU A 9 -14.33 -15.57 -26.27
N VAL A 10 -14.70 -14.58 -27.09
CA VAL A 10 -14.28 -13.19 -26.94
C VAL A 10 -14.98 -12.51 -25.76
N ALA A 11 -16.26 -12.82 -25.52
CA ALA A 11 -17.01 -12.29 -24.38
C ALA A 11 -16.48 -12.76 -23.01
N GLY A 12 -15.80 -13.90 -22.94
CA GLY A 12 -15.23 -14.45 -21.69
C GLY A 12 -13.83 -13.95 -21.32
N LYS A 13 -13.15 -13.19 -22.19
CA LYS A 13 -11.80 -12.66 -21.93
C LYS A 13 -11.85 -11.15 -21.71
N SER A 14 -11.69 -10.72 -20.45
CA SER A 14 -11.49 -9.30 -20.13
C SER A 14 -10.35 -8.71 -20.99
N GLY A 15 -10.61 -7.55 -21.59
CA GLY A 15 -9.68 -6.92 -22.50
C GLY A 15 -8.40 -6.46 -21.79
N LEU A 16 -7.27 -6.41 -22.50
CA LEU A 16 -5.99 -5.98 -21.92
C LEU A 16 -6.10 -4.59 -21.25
N LYS A 17 -6.88 -3.67 -21.84
CA LYS A 17 -7.15 -2.35 -21.27
C LYS A 17 -7.85 -2.41 -19.91
N GLU A 18 -8.79 -3.34 -19.73
CA GLU A 18 -9.54 -3.51 -18.49
C GLU A 18 -8.66 -4.04 -17.35
N LYS A 19 -7.58 -4.76 -17.69
CA LYS A 19 -6.56 -5.23 -16.75
C LYS A 19 -5.48 -4.18 -16.48
N LEU A 20 -5.13 -3.34 -17.45
CA LEU A 20 -4.05 -2.38 -17.27
C LEU A 20 -4.51 -1.05 -16.67
N LEU A 21 -5.71 -0.58 -16.99
CA LEU A 21 -6.22 0.71 -16.52
C LEU A 21 -6.26 0.82 -14.98
N PRO A 22 -6.72 -0.21 -14.23
CA PRO A 22 -6.75 -0.13 -12.77
C PRO A 22 -5.37 -0.03 -12.12
N LEU A 23 -4.29 -0.46 -12.79
CA LEU A 23 -2.91 -0.35 -12.26
C LEU A 23 -2.42 1.09 -12.12
N ILE A 24 -3.08 2.04 -12.79
CA ILE A 24 -2.83 3.47 -12.56
C ILE A 24 -3.12 3.81 -11.09
N LEU A 25 -4.14 3.20 -10.48
CA LEU A 25 -4.43 3.41 -9.06
C LEU A 25 -3.28 2.92 -8.18
N THR A 26 -2.74 1.74 -8.44
CA THR A 26 -1.55 1.21 -7.74
C THR A 26 -0.40 2.21 -7.80
N PHE A 27 -0.10 2.73 -9.00
CA PHE A 27 0.97 3.71 -9.17
C PHE A 27 0.70 5.03 -8.42
N VAL A 28 -0.54 5.54 -8.48
CA VAL A 28 -0.92 6.77 -7.79
C VAL A 28 -0.83 6.60 -6.27
N VAL A 29 -1.29 5.47 -5.71
CA VAL A 29 -1.21 5.21 -4.27
C VAL A 29 0.25 5.16 -3.82
N ILE A 30 1.11 4.41 -4.50
CA ILE A 30 2.56 4.37 -4.20
C ILE A 30 3.16 5.76 -4.30
N LEU A 31 2.86 6.52 -5.34
CA LEU A 31 3.42 7.86 -5.54
C LEU A 31 3.00 8.81 -4.41
N VAL A 32 1.71 8.83 -4.04
CA VAL A 32 1.22 9.66 -2.94
C VAL A 32 1.82 9.20 -1.60
N ASP A 33 1.91 7.90 -1.35
CA ASP A 33 2.54 7.33 -0.15
C ASP A 33 4.02 7.75 -0.02
N GLN A 34 4.80 7.61 -1.09
CA GLN A 34 6.22 7.95 -1.07
C GLN A 34 6.46 9.45 -0.96
N ILE A 35 5.69 10.29 -1.66
CA ILE A 35 5.78 11.75 -1.55
C ILE A 35 5.42 12.19 -0.13
N THR A 36 4.32 11.69 0.43
CA THR A 36 3.91 12.08 1.79
C THR A 36 4.95 11.66 2.84
N LYS A 37 5.50 10.44 2.75
CA LYS A 37 6.61 10.00 3.61
C LYS A 37 7.85 10.86 3.46
N PHE A 38 8.22 11.22 2.22
CA PHE A 38 9.35 12.10 1.95
C PHE A 38 9.18 13.47 2.61
N LEU A 39 8.00 14.08 2.44
CA LEU A 39 7.67 15.37 3.07
C LEU A 39 7.71 15.26 4.60
N VAL A 40 7.14 14.21 5.19
CA VAL A 40 7.17 13.98 6.64
C VAL A 40 8.60 13.85 7.16
N VAL A 41 9.45 13.09 6.47
CA VAL A 41 10.86 12.92 6.88
C VAL A 41 11.65 14.23 6.77
N HIS A 42 11.34 15.07 5.79
CA HIS A 42 12.05 16.32 5.55
C HIS A 42 11.60 17.45 6.49
N TYR A 43 10.31 17.55 6.79
CA TYR A 43 9.74 18.70 7.50
C TYR A 43 9.36 18.43 8.95
N ILE A 44 9.18 17.17 9.37
CA ILE A 44 8.71 16.84 10.72
C ILE A 44 9.81 16.09 11.47
N ALA A 45 10.22 16.65 12.61
CA ALA A 45 11.18 16.01 13.49
C ALA A 45 10.62 14.70 14.03
N ARG A 46 11.52 13.73 14.22
CA ARG A 46 11.14 12.40 14.73
C ARG A 46 10.54 12.48 16.14
N SER A 47 9.39 11.82 16.32
CA SER A 47 8.61 11.90 17.57
C SER A 47 9.32 11.29 18.77
N ASP A 48 10.21 10.32 18.58
CA ASP A 48 11.05 9.74 19.64
C ASP A 48 12.07 10.74 20.20
N LEU A 49 12.31 11.85 19.51
CA LEU A 49 13.17 12.94 19.98
C LEU A 49 12.38 14.05 20.70
N ALA A 50 11.06 13.95 20.81
CA ALA A 50 10.22 14.93 21.50
C ALA A 50 10.70 15.29 22.93
N PRO A 51 11.22 14.33 23.76
CA PRO A 51 11.79 14.67 25.07
C PRO A 51 13.02 15.60 24.99
N TYR A 52 13.76 15.55 23.88
CA TYR A 52 15.01 16.30 23.66
C TYR A 52 14.77 17.72 23.14
N TYR A 53 13.65 17.96 22.44
CA TYR A 53 13.30 19.27 21.88
C TYR A 53 12.33 20.08 22.78
N GLY A 54 11.84 19.47 23.87
CA GLY A 54 10.85 20.08 24.78
C GLY A 54 9.42 20.00 24.24
N GLN A 55 8.43 19.87 25.13
CA GLN A 55 7.00 19.75 24.79
C GLN A 55 6.44 20.92 23.96
N ASN A 56 7.17 22.03 23.84
CA ASN A 56 6.78 23.24 23.10
C ASN A 56 7.44 23.34 21.71
N SER A 57 8.15 22.31 21.25
CA SER A 57 8.76 22.34 19.92
C SER A 57 7.68 22.16 18.85
N GLU A 58 7.36 23.22 18.11
CA GLU A 58 6.35 23.19 17.03
C GLU A 58 6.70 22.21 15.89
N ASN A 59 7.89 21.61 15.90
CA ASN A 59 8.42 20.81 14.81
C ASN A 59 8.21 19.29 14.90
N TYR A 60 7.57 18.75 15.96
CA TYR A 60 7.37 17.29 16.09
C TYR A 60 5.97 16.79 15.71
N MET A 61 4.97 17.68 15.66
CA MET A 61 3.60 17.32 15.29
C MET A 61 2.90 18.47 14.58
N ILE A 62 2.05 18.13 13.61
CA ILE A 62 1.18 19.08 12.94
C ILE A 62 -0.28 18.71 13.24
N PRO A 63 -1.06 19.55 13.95
CA PRO A 63 -2.49 19.32 14.08
C PRO A 63 -3.18 19.56 12.73
N VAL A 64 -3.93 18.55 12.26
CA VAL A 64 -4.64 18.60 10.97
C VAL A 64 -6.12 18.91 11.20
N LEU A 65 -6.71 18.37 12.27
CA LEU A 65 -8.12 18.60 12.62
C LEU A 65 -8.29 18.69 14.14
N GLY A 66 -8.08 19.89 14.68
CA GLY A 66 -8.08 20.12 16.14
C GLY A 66 -7.21 19.09 16.87
N ASP A 67 -7.74 18.51 17.95
CA ASP A 67 -7.06 17.47 18.72
C ASP A 67 -7.31 16.04 18.20
N TRP A 68 -8.16 15.88 17.17
CA TRP A 68 -8.59 14.58 16.67
C TRP A 68 -7.57 13.94 15.73
N ILE A 69 -6.98 14.74 14.85
CA ILE A 69 -6.04 14.26 13.83
C ILE A 69 -4.75 15.05 13.91
N ARG A 70 -3.65 14.34 14.13
CA ARG A 70 -2.30 14.89 14.17
C ARG A 70 -1.39 14.10 13.26
N LEU A 71 -0.55 14.80 12.51
CA LEU A 71 0.51 14.21 11.71
C LEU A 71 1.79 14.19 12.55
N ILE A 72 2.36 12.99 12.73
CA ILE A 72 3.57 12.77 13.51
C ILE A 72 4.55 11.90 12.73
N HIS A 73 5.85 12.14 12.90
CA HIS A 73 6.88 11.31 12.29
C HIS A 73 7.27 10.18 13.24
N VAL A 74 6.85 8.96 12.93
CA VAL A 74 7.22 7.73 13.66
C VAL A 74 7.77 6.71 12.66
N ARG A 75 8.74 5.90 13.09
CA ARG A 75 9.25 4.76 12.31
C ARG A 75 8.78 3.46 12.92
N ASN A 76 8.11 2.62 12.13
CA ASN A 76 7.69 1.29 12.55
C ASN A 76 8.81 0.28 12.22
N PRO A 77 9.48 -0.34 13.21
CA PRO A 77 10.56 -1.29 13.00
C PRO A 77 10.05 -2.69 12.63
N ALA A 78 9.01 -2.77 11.79
CA ALA A 78 8.35 -4.02 11.41
C ALA A 78 7.74 -4.77 12.61
N VAL A 79 6.99 -4.05 13.47
CA VAL A 79 6.26 -4.61 14.61
C VAL A 79 4.90 -3.93 14.71
N ALA A 80 3.91 -4.45 13.97
CA ALA A 80 2.53 -4.01 14.14
C ALA A 80 1.96 -4.62 15.43
N PHE A 81 1.37 -3.81 16.32
CA PHE A 81 0.70 -4.27 17.56
C PHE A 81 1.58 -5.13 18.51
N SER A 82 2.89 -4.86 18.55
CA SER A 82 3.85 -5.71 19.28
C SER A 82 3.94 -7.16 18.76
N PHE A 83 3.28 -7.48 17.65
CA PHE A 83 3.31 -8.81 17.04
C PHE A 83 4.70 -9.06 16.46
N GLY A 84 5.41 -10.06 16.99
CA GLY A 84 6.80 -10.35 16.62
C GLY A 84 7.86 -9.52 17.37
N SER A 85 7.49 -8.76 18.42
CA SER A 85 8.45 -8.00 19.26
C SER A 85 9.46 -8.87 20.03
N GLY A 86 9.19 -10.17 20.18
CA GLY A 86 10.12 -11.15 20.72
C GLY A 86 11.02 -11.82 19.67
N LEU A 87 10.74 -11.62 18.36
CA LEU A 87 11.50 -12.25 17.29
C LEU A 87 12.84 -11.53 17.08
N PRO A 88 13.90 -12.24 16.66
CA PRO A 88 15.14 -11.62 16.20
C PRO A 88 14.90 -10.67 15.02
N ALA A 89 15.72 -9.62 14.91
CA ALA A 89 15.59 -8.61 13.85
C ALA A 89 15.54 -9.21 12.43
N SER A 90 16.38 -10.22 12.16
CA SER A 90 16.41 -10.91 10.87
C SER A 90 15.06 -11.55 10.51
N TRP A 91 14.39 -12.16 11.49
CA TRP A 91 13.07 -12.78 11.27
C TRP A 91 11.98 -11.73 11.05
N ARG A 92 12.06 -10.56 11.69
CA ARG A 92 11.12 -9.46 11.41
C ARG A 92 11.28 -8.95 9.99
N THR A 93 12.51 -8.75 9.52
CA THR A 93 12.75 -8.34 8.13
C THR A 93 12.17 -9.36 7.16
N VAL A 94 12.35 -10.66 7.41
CA VAL A 94 11.79 -11.69 6.53
C VAL A 94 10.26 -11.66 6.51
N LEU A 95 9.64 -11.63 7.69
CA LEU A 95 8.18 -11.70 7.82
C LEU A 95 7.48 -10.41 7.38
N PHE A 96 8.07 -9.23 7.56
CA PHE A 96 7.39 -7.97 7.28
C PHE A 96 7.88 -7.27 6.02
N SER A 97 8.95 -7.75 5.39
CA SER A 97 9.41 -7.25 4.08
C SER A 97 9.23 -8.30 2.99
N TYR A 98 9.80 -9.50 3.14
CA TYR A 98 9.76 -10.50 2.07
C TYR A 98 8.41 -11.20 1.95
N MET A 99 7.73 -11.53 3.05
CA MET A 99 6.42 -12.17 2.97
C MET A 99 5.36 -11.28 2.26
N PRO A 100 5.22 -9.98 2.58
CA PRO A 100 4.35 -9.09 1.80
C PRO A 100 4.74 -9.01 0.32
N LEU A 101 6.03 -9.01 0.00
CA LEU A 101 6.49 -9.03 -1.40
C LEU A 101 6.02 -10.29 -2.14
N ILE A 102 6.13 -11.47 -1.51
CA ILE A 102 5.63 -12.73 -2.07
C ILE A 102 4.11 -12.65 -2.29
N LEU A 103 3.37 -12.10 -1.33
CA LEU A 103 1.92 -11.91 -1.45
C LEU A 103 1.56 -10.97 -2.59
N ILE A 104 2.28 -9.86 -2.76
CA ILE A 104 2.09 -8.92 -3.88
C ILE A 104 2.26 -9.67 -5.21
N VAL A 105 3.33 -10.44 -5.37
CA VAL A 105 3.57 -11.24 -6.59
C VAL A 105 2.43 -12.24 -6.82
N ALA A 106 1.99 -12.96 -5.79
CA ALA A 106 0.90 -13.92 -5.90
C ALA A 106 -0.41 -13.23 -6.33
N VAL A 107 -0.73 -12.08 -5.75
CA VAL A 107 -1.93 -11.30 -6.11
C VAL A 107 -1.84 -10.80 -7.55
N PHE A 108 -0.67 -10.34 -8.01
CA PHE A 108 -0.47 -9.97 -9.42
C PHE A 108 -0.71 -11.14 -10.37
N VAL A 109 -0.18 -12.32 -10.05
CA VAL A 109 -0.41 -13.53 -10.85
C VAL A 109 -1.91 -13.86 -10.93
N ILE A 110 -2.61 -13.84 -9.79
CA ILE A 110 -4.05 -14.10 -9.74
C ILE A 110 -4.84 -13.03 -10.53
N TYR A 111 -4.49 -11.76 -10.35
CA TYR A 111 -5.13 -10.63 -11.03
C TYR A 111 -5.09 -10.75 -12.55
N PHE A 112 -3.94 -11.10 -13.11
CA PHE A 112 -3.78 -11.22 -14.57
C PHE A 112 -4.35 -12.52 -15.13
N ARG A 113 -4.29 -13.62 -14.38
CA ARG A 113 -4.85 -14.91 -14.80
C ARG A 113 -6.37 -14.95 -14.75
N ASN A 114 -6.98 -14.20 -13.83
CA ASN A 114 -8.43 -14.18 -13.67
C ASN A 114 -9.10 -13.21 -14.68
N ASN A 115 -10.08 -13.72 -15.42
CA ASN A 115 -10.90 -12.94 -16.36
C ASN A 115 -12.30 -12.60 -15.84
N GLU A 116 -12.70 -13.19 -14.71
CA GLU A 116 -14.03 -13.08 -14.12
C GLU A 116 -14.16 -11.90 -13.15
N PHE A 117 -13.05 -11.26 -12.77
CA PHE A 117 -13.10 -10.09 -11.91
C PHE A 117 -13.88 -8.95 -12.58
N ASP A 118 -14.90 -8.48 -11.86
CA ASP A 118 -15.63 -7.29 -12.25
C ASP A 118 -14.75 -6.02 -12.14
N ARG A 119 -15.27 -4.91 -12.66
CA ARG A 119 -14.54 -3.65 -12.66
C ARG A 119 -14.20 -3.19 -11.23
N LEU A 120 -15.14 -3.22 -10.30
CA LEU A 120 -14.92 -2.76 -8.93
C LEU A 120 -13.85 -3.61 -8.23
N GLN A 121 -13.92 -4.93 -8.37
CA GLN A 121 -12.94 -5.88 -7.84
C GLN A 121 -11.54 -5.58 -8.35
N ARG A 122 -11.38 -5.29 -9.66
CA ARG A 122 -10.08 -4.94 -10.23
C ARG A 122 -9.52 -3.65 -9.65
N TRP A 123 -10.34 -2.60 -9.51
CA TRP A 123 -9.91 -1.35 -8.90
C TRP A 123 -9.57 -1.51 -7.42
N SER A 124 -10.37 -2.27 -6.67
CA SER A 124 -10.09 -2.58 -5.26
C SER A 124 -8.79 -3.34 -5.08
N ILE A 125 -8.52 -4.38 -5.88
CA ILE A 125 -7.25 -5.13 -5.83
C ILE A 125 -6.07 -4.19 -6.12
N CYS A 126 -6.16 -3.37 -7.16
CA CYS A 126 -5.09 -2.42 -7.49
C CYS A 126 -4.90 -1.34 -6.42
N GLY A 127 -5.96 -0.92 -5.74
CA GLY A 127 -5.86 -0.01 -4.60
C GLY A 127 -5.17 -0.62 -3.38
N VAL A 128 -5.32 -1.93 -3.15
CA VAL A 128 -4.63 -2.66 -2.06
C VAL A 128 -3.17 -2.99 -2.41
N LEU A 129 -2.89 -3.20 -3.70
CA LEU A 129 -1.53 -3.47 -4.19
C LEU A 129 -0.60 -2.27 -4.15
N GLY A 130 -1.15 -1.05 -4.21
CA GLY A 130 -0.39 0.19 -4.10
C GLY A 130 -0.17 0.56 -2.65
#